data_AF-A0A1H9MXC0-F1
#
_entry.id   AF-A0A1H9MXC0-F1
#
_cell.length_a   1.000
_cell.length_b   1.000
_cell.length_c   1.000
_cell.angle_alpha   90.00
_cell.angle_beta   90.00
_cell.angle_gamma   90.00
#
_symmetry.space_group_name_H-M   'P 1'
#
loop_
_entity.id
_entity.type
_entity.pdbx_description
1 polymer ?
#
loop_
_entity_poly.entity_id
_entity_poly.type
_entity_poly.pdbx_seq_one_letter_code
_entity_poly.pdbx_strand_id
1 'polypeptide(L)'
;MKTIMVLLLLLLGIVPARGATDCEPPDCPVVVDAFDGPVHEKADSYTATLALRNGPAQQDVEVSYRFVDGTAKQGEDYQAAPRGTVTIKAGRAQAGVPYRVLRVTGEKKQFTLEITAVRNGQVGKRVAVFTIAGRT
;
A
#
# COMPACT_ATOMS: atom_id res chain seq x y z
N MET A 1 33.71 -0.65 -60.98
CA MET A 1 32.75 -1.71 -61.37
C MET A 1 32.66 -2.76 -60.28
N LYS A 2 31.72 -2.64 -59.34
CA LYS A 2 30.96 -3.76 -58.77
C LYS A 2 29.82 -3.18 -57.93
N THR A 3 28.71 -2.97 -58.62
CA THR A 3 27.37 -2.84 -58.05
C THR A 3 27.09 -4.06 -57.17
N ILE A 4 26.49 -3.87 -55.99
CA ILE A 4 25.31 -4.64 -55.54
C ILE A 4 24.65 -3.85 -54.41
N MET A 5 23.48 -3.34 -54.78
CA MET A 5 22.41 -2.81 -53.97
C MET A 5 21.59 -4.03 -53.50
N VAL A 6 21.44 -4.26 -52.19
CA VAL A 6 20.31 -5.03 -51.66
C VAL A 6 19.75 -4.27 -50.47
N LEU A 7 18.69 -3.54 -50.79
CA LEU A 7 17.70 -2.98 -49.90
C LEU A 7 16.80 -4.11 -49.41
N LEU A 8 16.81 -4.41 -48.10
CA LEU A 8 15.74 -5.16 -47.46
C LEU A 8 15.32 -4.44 -46.17
N LEU A 9 14.47 -3.43 -46.35
CA LEU A 9 13.72 -2.76 -45.30
C LEU A 9 12.41 -3.52 -45.09
N LEU A 10 12.30 -4.29 -43.99
CA LEU A 10 11.03 -4.55 -43.28
C LEU A 10 11.29 -5.43 -42.05
N LEU A 11 11.40 -4.77 -40.90
CA LEU A 11 10.96 -5.31 -39.62
C LEU A 11 10.61 -4.11 -38.73
N LEU A 12 9.31 -3.77 -38.73
CA LEU A 12 8.68 -2.95 -37.70
C LEU A 12 8.82 -3.69 -36.37
N GLY A 13 9.97 -3.54 -35.73
CA GLY A 13 10.15 -3.87 -34.32
C GLY A 13 9.46 -2.81 -33.50
N ILE A 14 8.14 -2.90 -33.37
CA ILE A 14 7.42 -2.25 -32.28
C ILE A 14 7.88 -2.98 -31.03
N VAL A 15 8.97 -2.51 -30.40
CA VAL A 15 9.26 -2.92 -29.03
C VAL A 15 8.15 -2.30 -28.20
N PRO A 16 7.28 -3.09 -27.55
CA PRO A 16 6.23 -2.53 -26.72
C PRO A 16 6.91 -1.72 -25.61
N ALA A 17 6.38 -0.54 -25.34
CA ALA A 17 6.71 0.22 -24.14
C ALA A 17 6.36 -0.64 -22.92
N ARG A 18 7.34 -1.35 -22.34
CA ARG A 18 7.17 -2.03 -21.06
C ARG A 18 7.44 -1.03 -19.95
N GLY A 19 6.39 -0.31 -19.61
CA GLY A 19 6.27 0.40 -18.35
C GLY A 19 6.09 -0.61 -17.21
N ALA A 20 7.20 -1.00 -16.61
CA ALA A 20 7.39 -1.39 -15.23
C ALA A 20 8.85 -1.85 -15.16
N THR A 21 9.62 -1.31 -14.23
CA THR A 21 10.97 -1.80 -13.94
C THR A 21 10.90 -3.30 -13.64
N ASP A 22 11.38 -4.13 -14.56
CA ASP A 22 11.57 -5.56 -14.37
C ASP A 22 12.69 -5.76 -13.32
N CYS A 23 12.35 -5.65 -12.04
CA CYS A 23 13.16 -6.28 -11.01
C CYS A 23 12.70 -7.74 -10.90
N GLU A 24 13.62 -8.68 -11.00
CA GLU A 24 13.32 -10.09 -10.77
C GLU A 24 13.52 -10.40 -9.29
N PRO A 25 12.58 -11.06 -8.59
CA PRO A 25 12.83 -11.57 -7.25
C PRO A 25 14.09 -12.47 -7.28
N PRO A 26 15.09 -12.27 -6.40
CA PRO A 26 15.03 -11.58 -5.10
C PRO A 26 15.49 -10.11 -5.11
N ASP A 27 15.90 -9.54 -6.24
CA ASP A 27 16.60 -8.25 -6.30
C ASP A 27 15.65 -7.04 -6.27
N CYS A 28 14.33 -7.28 -6.23
CA CYS A 28 13.37 -6.22 -6.04
C CYS A 28 13.54 -5.51 -4.68
N PRO A 29 13.52 -4.17 -4.65
CA PRO A 29 13.59 -3.46 -3.39
C PRO A 29 12.36 -3.76 -2.53
N VAL A 30 12.57 -3.97 -1.23
CA VAL A 30 11.49 -4.12 -0.25
C VAL A 30 10.90 -2.74 0.03
N VAL A 31 9.73 -2.46 -0.54
CA VAL A 31 9.01 -1.19 -0.38
C VAL A 31 7.65 -1.47 0.24
N VAL A 32 7.35 -0.81 1.37
CA VAL A 32 6.07 -0.96 2.08
C VAL A 32 5.14 0.20 1.72
N ASP A 33 3.93 -0.14 1.26
CA ASP A 33 2.86 0.79 0.94
C ASP A 33 1.69 0.64 1.93
N ALA A 34 1.13 1.77 2.37
CA ALA A 34 -0.10 1.85 3.15
C ALA A 34 -1.32 2.03 2.21
N PHE A 35 -2.31 1.13 2.34
CA PHE A 35 -3.48 1.12 1.45
C PHE A 35 -4.68 1.82 2.08
N ASP A 36 -5.36 2.63 1.27
CA ASP A 36 -6.59 3.31 1.67
C ASP A 36 -7.73 2.29 1.83
N GLY A 37 -8.70 2.61 2.67
CA GLY A 37 -9.90 1.80 2.84
C GLY A 37 -11.16 2.66 2.80
N PRO A 38 -12.18 2.32 2.00
CA PRO A 38 -13.53 2.72 2.34
C PRO A 38 -13.95 1.97 3.61
N VAL A 39 -14.57 2.67 4.54
CA VAL A 39 -15.00 2.14 5.82
C VAL A 39 -16.48 2.47 6.00
N HIS A 40 -17.28 1.49 6.43
CA HIS A 40 -18.71 1.74 6.63
C HIS A 40 -18.88 2.45 7.98
N GLU A 41 -19.90 3.31 8.05
CA GLU A 41 -20.25 4.04 9.28
C GLU A 41 -20.80 3.14 10.41
N LYS A 42 -21.02 1.85 10.15
CA LYS A 42 -21.49 0.89 11.14
C LYS A 42 -20.37 0.55 12.14
N ALA A 43 -20.76 0.32 13.38
CA ALA A 43 -19.83 -0.16 14.39
C ALA A 43 -19.34 -1.57 14.02
N ASP A 44 -18.09 -1.67 13.59
CA ASP A 44 -17.48 -2.92 13.14
C ASP A 44 -15.95 -2.87 13.30
N SER A 45 -15.32 -4.05 13.23
CA SER A 45 -13.87 -4.21 13.24
C SER A 45 -13.34 -4.25 11.82
N TYR A 46 -12.29 -3.49 11.59
CA TYR A 46 -11.63 -3.37 10.30
C TYR A 46 -10.13 -3.63 10.43
N THR A 47 -9.47 -3.78 9.29
CA THR A 47 -8.03 -3.99 9.21
C THR A 47 -7.45 -3.03 8.18
N ALA A 48 -6.51 -2.19 8.61
CA ALA A 48 -5.68 -1.39 7.74
C ALA A 48 -4.58 -2.29 7.15
N THR A 49 -4.38 -2.24 5.83
CA THR A 49 -3.42 -3.11 5.13
C THR A 49 -2.13 -2.36 4.83
N LEU A 50 -1.00 -2.94 5.26
CA LEU A 50 0.34 -2.55 4.84
C LEU A 50 0.89 -3.68 3.99
N ALA A 51 1.32 -3.39 2.76
CA ALA A 51 1.78 -4.42 1.83
C ALA A 51 3.08 -4.05 1.11
N LEU A 52 3.82 -5.09 0.71
CA LEU A 52 5.03 -5.02 -0.06
C LEU A 52 4.69 -4.82 -1.54
N ARG A 53 5.22 -3.75 -2.15
CA ARG A 53 4.94 -3.38 -3.54
C ARG A 53 5.34 -4.45 -4.54
N ASN A 54 6.48 -5.09 -4.30
CA ASN A 54 7.13 -5.99 -5.25
C ASN A 54 6.99 -7.47 -4.86
N GLY A 55 5.99 -7.80 -4.03
CA GLY A 55 5.76 -9.17 -3.56
C GLY A 55 6.46 -9.51 -2.23
N PRO A 56 6.40 -10.78 -1.80
CA PRO A 56 6.94 -11.22 -0.51
C PRO A 56 8.44 -10.99 -0.34
N ALA A 57 8.86 -10.61 0.86
CA ALA A 57 10.27 -10.53 1.24
C ALA A 57 10.78 -11.85 1.86
N GLN A 58 12.09 -12.09 1.76
CA GLN A 58 12.74 -13.29 2.32
C GLN A 58 13.05 -13.19 3.82
N GLN A 59 12.88 -12.00 4.41
CA GLN A 59 13.07 -11.73 5.83
C GLN A 59 11.88 -10.95 6.40
N ASP A 60 11.73 -10.97 7.72
CA ASP A 60 10.72 -10.18 8.42
C ASP A 60 10.97 -8.68 8.17
N VAL A 61 9.89 -7.97 7.84
CA VAL A 61 9.86 -6.51 7.67
C VAL A 61 9.05 -5.90 8.82
N GLU A 62 9.70 -5.12 9.68
CA GLU A 62 9.03 -4.42 10.78
C GLU A 62 8.58 -3.04 10.33
N VAL A 63 7.29 -2.75 10.49
CA VAL A 63 6.67 -1.50 10.09
C VAL A 63 6.13 -0.80 11.32
N SER A 64 6.72 0.34 11.68
CA SER A 64 6.20 1.21 12.73
C SER A 64 5.17 2.17 12.13
N TYR A 65 4.08 2.38 12.85
CA TYR A 65 2.95 3.18 12.39
C TYR A 65 2.33 3.99 13.51
N ARG A 66 1.53 4.99 13.14
CA ARG A 66 0.60 5.70 14.01
C ARG A 66 -0.72 5.97 13.30
N PHE A 67 -1.82 5.98 14.05
CA PHE A 67 -3.07 6.57 13.58
C PHE A 67 -3.06 8.06 13.86
N VAL A 68 -3.64 8.84 12.96
CA VAL A 68 -3.74 10.29 13.08
C VAL A 68 -5.20 10.71 12.86
N ASP A 69 -5.72 11.48 13.79
CA ASP A 69 -7.05 12.06 13.69
C ASP A 69 -7.17 12.95 12.45
N GLY A 70 -8.33 12.90 11.81
CA GLY A 70 -8.74 13.87 10.79
C GLY A 70 -10.03 14.55 11.24
N THR A 71 -11.06 14.46 10.40
CA THR A 71 -12.44 14.79 10.81
C THR A 71 -13.09 13.68 11.63
N ALA A 72 -12.60 12.44 11.54
CA ALA A 72 -12.88 11.38 12.49
C ALA A 72 -11.91 11.48 13.67
N LYS A 73 -12.42 11.37 14.90
CA LYS A 73 -11.64 11.46 16.14
C LYS A 73 -11.54 10.12 16.87
N GLN A 74 -10.35 9.78 17.35
CA GLN A 74 -10.13 8.59 18.17
C GLN A 74 -10.91 8.68 19.49
N GLY A 75 -11.62 7.61 19.84
CA GLY A 75 -12.50 7.54 21.01
C GLY A 75 -13.93 8.01 20.74
N GLU A 76 -14.17 8.75 19.66
CA GLU A 76 -15.51 9.21 19.25
C GLU A 76 -16.01 8.47 18.00
N ASP A 77 -15.23 8.47 16.92
CA ASP A 77 -15.60 7.90 15.62
C ASP A 77 -14.89 6.58 15.33
N TYR A 78 -13.69 6.38 15.89
CA TYR A 78 -12.93 5.15 15.74
C TYR A 78 -12.09 4.84 16.97
N GLN A 79 -11.68 3.58 17.12
CA GLN A 79 -10.79 3.13 18.18
C GLN A 79 -9.69 2.27 17.59
N ALA A 80 -8.44 2.60 17.90
CA ALA A 80 -7.25 1.88 17.49
C ALA A 80 -6.16 2.02 18.57
N ALA A 81 -5.08 1.23 18.48
CA ALA A 81 -3.86 1.60 19.18
C ALA A 81 -3.28 2.85 18.50
N PRO A 82 -2.97 3.94 19.23
CA PRO A 82 -2.55 5.21 18.62
C PRO A 82 -1.24 5.08 17.82
N ARG A 83 -0.38 4.14 18.21
CA ARG A 83 0.86 3.77 17.51
C ARG A 83 1.22 2.33 17.81
N GLY A 84 2.05 1.75 16.95
CA GLY A 84 2.57 0.41 17.17
C GLY A 84 3.57 -0.02 16.11
N THR A 85 3.92 -1.29 16.16
CA THR A 85 4.72 -1.97 15.15
C THR A 85 3.96 -3.20 14.67
N VAL A 86 3.98 -3.45 13.37
CA VAL A 86 3.46 -4.68 12.76
C VAL A 86 4.56 -5.32 11.93
N THR A 87 4.62 -6.65 11.94
CA THR A 87 5.61 -7.41 11.16
C THR A 87 4.94 -8.02 9.95
N ILE A 88 5.44 -7.71 8.75
CA ILE A 88 5.19 -8.52 7.56
C ILE A 88 6.17 -9.68 7.62
N LYS A 89 5.66 -10.88 7.89
CA LYS A 89 6.48 -12.09 8.04
C LYS A 89 7.15 -12.47 6.72
N ALA A 90 8.35 -13.03 6.80
CA ALA A 90 9.04 -13.61 5.64
C ALA A 90 8.09 -14.53 4.84
N GLY A 91 8.14 -14.44 3.51
CA GLY A 91 7.25 -15.18 2.61
C GLY A 91 5.80 -14.66 2.56
N ARG A 92 5.46 -13.60 3.30
CA ARG A 92 4.18 -12.89 3.19
C ARG A 92 4.36 -11.54 2.50
N ALA A 93 3.33 -11.10 1.79
CA ALA A 93 3.32 -9.83 1.08
C ALA A 93 2.67 -8.68 1.89
N GLN A 94 1.97 -8.97 2.98
CA GLN A 94 1.21 -7.96 3.71
C GLN A 94 0.99 -8.33 5.17
N ALA A 95 0.68 -7.32 5.98
CA ALA A 95 0.18 -7.45 7.34
C ALA A 95 -0.98 -6.48 7.60
N GLY A 96 -1.81 -6.85 8.58
CA GLY A 96 -2.98 -6.09 8.98
C GLY A 96 -2.78 -5.36 10.30
N VAL A 97 -3.26 -4.13 10.40
CA VAL A 97 -3.33 -3.35 11.63
C VAL A 97 -4.81 -3.17 12.01
N PRO A 98 -5.28 -3.71 13.14
CA PRO A 98 -6.68 -3.66 13.51
C PRO A 98 -7.09 -2.25 13.99
N TYR A 99 -8.31 -1.87 13.63
CA TYR A 99 -9.03 -0.73 14.20
C TYR A 99 -10.53 -1.02 14.23
N ARG A 100 -11.29 -0.24 14.98
CA ARG A 100 -12.75 -0.34 15.10
C ARG A 100 -13.37 0.98 14.71
N VAL A 101 -14.45 0.96 13.94
CA VAL A 101 -15.32 2.13 13.82
C VAL A 101 -16.33 2.11 14.96
N LEU A 102 -16.50 3.26 15.60
CA LEU A 102 -17.55 3.52 16.57
C LEU A 102 -18.67 4.18 15.78
N ARG A 103 -19.88 3.60 15.79
CA ARG A 103 -20.99 3.96 14.88
C ARG A 103 -21.02 5.47 14.57
N VAL A 104 -20.86 5.82 13.30
CA VAL A 104 -20.96 7.18 12.79
C VAL A 104 -22.29 7.34 12.06
N THR A 105 -22.85 8.56 12.06
CA THR A 105 -24.07 8.88 11.30
C THR A 105 -23.92 10.25 10.66
N GLY A 106 -24.48 10.42 9.47
CA GLY A 106 -24.54 11.71 8.80
C GLY A 106 -23.34 11.96 7.90
N GLU A 107 -22.43 12.83 8.31
CA GLU A 107 -21.34 13.31 7.46
C GLU A 107 -20.22 12.28 7.23
N LYS A 108 -19.59 12.38 6.06
CA LYS A 108 -18.35 11.65 5.76
C LYS A 108 -17.22 12.14 6.65
N LYS A 109 -16.59 11.22 7.38
CA LYS A 109 -15.42 11.51 8.21
C LYS A 109 -14.18 10.75 7.76
N GLN A 110 -13.00 11.26 8.10
CA GLN A 110 -11.72 10.69 7.70
C GLN A 110 -10.71 10.68 8.85
N PHE A 111 -9.91 9.62 8.92
CA PHE A 111 -8.70 9.51 9.72
C PHE A 111 -7.63 8.79 8.89
N THR A 112 -6.39 8.79 9.34
CA THR A 112 -5.28 8.17 8.59
C THR A 112 -4.46 7.21 9.43
N LEU A 113 -3.74 6.33 8.73
CA LEU A 113 -2.59 5.61 9.27
C LEU A 113 -1.34 6.10 8.53
N GLU A 114 -0.32 6.45 9.29
CA GLU A 114 0.99 6.84 8.77
C GLU A 114 2.06 5.83 9.15
N ILE A 115 2.83 5.37 8.17
CA ILE A 115 4.07 4.63 8.40
C ILE A 115 5.14 5.61 8.90
N THR A 116 5.67 5.36 10.10
CA THR A 116 6.70 6.20 10.73
C THR A 116 8.11 5.67 10.49
N ALA A 117 8.27 4.35 10.36
CA ALA A 117 9.53 3.71 10.02
C ALA A 117 9.31 2.32 9.41
N VAL A 118 10.26 1.89 8.58
CA VAL A 118 10.36 0.51 8.09
C VAL A 118 11.78 0.02 8.36
N ARG A 119 11.91 -1.15 8.98
CA ARG A 119 13.19 -1.87 9.11
C ARG A 119 13.21 -3.02 8.12
N ASN A 120 14.38 -3.31 7.56
CA ASN A 120 14.58 -4.29 6.47
C ASN A 120 13.81 -3.96 5.18
N GLY A 121 13.59 -2.67 4.93
CA GLY A 121 12.91 -2.16 3.75
C GLY A 121 12.84 -0.64 3.74
N GLN A 122 12.05 -0.08 2.83
CA GLN A 122 11.86 1.35 2.65
C GLN A 122 10.37 1.71 2.68
N VAL A 123 10.07 2.96 3.03
CA VAL A 123 8.70 3.49 2.97
C VAL A 123 8.37 3.87 1.53
N GLY A 124 7.29 3.32 0.98
CA GLY A 124 6.68 3.76 -0.27
C GLY A 124 5.57 4.79 0.01
N LYS A 125 4.31 4.40 -0.24
CA LYS A 125 3.13 5.17 0.14
C LYS A 125 3.00 5.18 1.66
N ARG A 126 3.36 6.30 2.26
CA ARG A 126 3.45 6.48 3.72
C ARG A 126 2.09 6.54 4.41
N VAL A 127 1.08 7.10 3.75
CA VAL A 127 -0.20 7.46 4.37
C VAL A 127 -1.33 6.66 3.72
N ALA A 128 -2.11 5.98 4.54
CA ALA A 128 -3.41 5.43 4.19
C ALA A 128 -4.52 6.34 4.73
N VAL A 129 -5.51 6.65 3.89
CA VAL A 129 -6.70 7.42 4.24
C VAL A 129 -7.87 6.46 4.41
N PHE A 130 -8.53 6.56 5.56
CA PHE A 130 -9.75 5.81 5.85
C PHE A 130 -10.93 6.77 5.83
N THR A 131 -11.89 6.49 4.95
CA THR A 131 -13.13 7.26 4.85
C THR A 131 -14.24 6.49 5.54
N ILE A 132 -14.78 7.02 6.62
CA ILE A 132 -16.00 6.53 7.26
C ILE A 132 -17.19 7.20 6.56
N ALA A 133 -17.97 6.43 5.83
CA ALA A 133 -19.19 6.89 5.18
C ALA A 133 -20.20 5.74 5.06
N GLY A 134 -21.50 6.07 5.02
CA GLY A 134 -22.54 5.09 4.73
C GLY A 134 -22.38 4.48 3.33
N ARG A 135 -22.49 3.16 3.21
CA ARG A 135 -23.01 2.57 1.97
C ARG A 135 -24.52 2.70 2.03
N THR A 136 -25.08 3.51 1.12
CA THR A 136 -26.45 3.31 0.63
C THR A 136 -26.58 1.90 0.05
#